data_AF-A0A2W4TDY6-F1
#
_entry.id   AF-A0A2W4TDY6-F1
#
_cell.length_a   1.000
_cell.length_b   1.000
_cell.length_c   1.000
_cell.angle_alpha   90.00
_cell.angle_beta   90.00
_cell.angle_gamma   90.00
#
_symmetry.space_group_name_H-M   'P 1'
#
loop_
_entity.id
_entity.type
_entity.pdbx_description
1 polymer ?
#
loop_
_entity_poly.entity_id
_entity_poly.type
_entity_poly.pdbx_seq_one_letter_code
_entity_poly.pdbx_strand_id
1 'polypeptide(L)'
;MPQVRIIKKYPNRRLYDTEISSYITLEDVRQLIVDREEFVVRDAKSGNDLTRSVLMQIIAEHEEHGQPIFSAEMLTQVIRFRGDSLQGVMGNFLERSLQFFLDQQQQFRGQIGSLVGQAPWTLLNSLAERNMELWRSFQQGLGGGAPPAAKARAAKARAGKVSSKAKTQ
;
A
#
# COMPACT_ATOMS: atom_id res chain seq x y z
N MET A 1 -3.73 13.87 -31.54
CA MET A 1 -4.43 13.02 -30.56
C MET A 1 -3.52 11.85 -30.27
N PRO A 2 -3.25 11.49 -29.00
CA PRO A 2 -2.51 10.27 -28.71
C PRO A 2 -3.29 9.09 -29.32
N GLN A 3 -2.63 8.25 -30.11
CA GLN A 3 -3.25 7.04 -30.64
C GLN A 3 -3.26 5.99 -29.54
N VAL A 4 -4.43 5.40 -29.27
CA VAL A 4 -4.57 4.28 -28.33
C VAL A 4 -3.72 3.11 -28.81
N ARG A 5 -2.89 2.54 -27.92
CA ARG A 5 -1.99 1.41 -28.23
C ARG A 5 -2.79 0.20 -28.69
N ILE A 6 -2.40 -0.42 -29.80
CA ILE A 6 -3.13 -1.57 -30.37
C ILE A 6 -2.36 -2.85 -30.14
N ILE A 7 -2.99 -3.80 -29.44
CA ILE A 7 -2.50 -5.16 -29.28
C ILE A 7 -3.29 -6.07 -30.22
N LYS A 8 -2.61 -6.79 -31.12
CA LYS A 8 -3.23 -7.76 -32.03
C LYS A 8 -3.18 -9.16 -31.42
N LYS A 9 -4.34 -9.79 -31.28
CA LYS A 9 -4.46 -11.18 -30.82
C LYS A 9 -4.59 -12.14 -31.99
N TYR A 10 -3.73 -13.14 -32.02
CA TYR A 10 -3.73 -14.21 -33.01
C TYR A 10 -4.35 -15.50 -32.44
N PRO A 11 -4.88 -16.40 -33.30
CA PRO A 11 -5.56 -17.62 -32.84
C PRO A 11 -4.71 -18.55 -31.97
N ASN A 12 -3.39 -18.57 -32.16
CA ASN A 12 -2.44 -19.43 -31.43
C ASN A 12 -2.00 -18.83 -30.08
N ARG A 13 -2.90 -18.13 -29.38
CA ARG A 13 -2.66 -17.40 -28.11
C ARG A 13 -1.60 -16.29 -28.18
N ARG A 14 -0.99 -16.01 -29.33
CA ARG A 14 0.04 -14.96 -29.48
C ARG A 14 -0.59 -13.57 -29.44
N LEU A 15 0.05 -12.65 -28.73
CA LEU A 15 -0.27 -11.23 -28.70
C LEU A 15 0.87 -10.47 -29.35
N TYR A 16 0.55 -9.48 -30.18
CA TYR A 16 1.52 -8.64 -30.86
C TYR A 16 1.22 -7.18 -30.58
N ASP A 17 2.22 -6.49 -30.08
CA ASP A 17 2.14 -5.08 -29.78
C ASP A 17 2.56 -4.25 -30.99
N THR A 18 1.69 -3.37 -31.44
CA THR A 18 1.96 -2.51 -32.60
C THR A 18 2.86 -1.33 -32.28
N GLU A 19 3.01 -0.94 -31.01
CA GLU A 19 3.83 0.19 -30.60
C GLU A 19 5.31 -0.19 -30.54
N ILE A 20 5.63 -1.28 -29.85
CA ILE A 20 7.01 -1.82 -29.78
C ILE A 20 7.33 -2.82 -30.90
N SER A 21 6.36 -3.09 -31.79
CA SER A 21 6.50 -3.99 -32.93
C SER A 21 6.99 -5.41 -32.57
N SER A 22 6.55 -5.94 -31.42
CA SER A 22 7.02 -7.21 -30.86
C SER A 22 5.87 -8.10 -30.40
N TYR A 23 6.12 -9.41 -30.35
CA TYR A 23 5.26 -10.32 -29.61
C TYR A 23 5.42 -10.09 -28.11
N ILE A 24 4.29 -10.11 -27.41
CA ILE A 24 4.20 -9.93 -25.96
C ILE A 24 3.36 -11.05 -25.35
N THR A 25 3.44 -11.19 -24.04
CA THR A 25 2.69 -12.14 -23.23
C THR A 25 1.45 -11.46 -22.61
N LEU A 26 0.57 -12.26 -21.99
CA LEU A 26 -0.54 -11.70 -21.20
C LEU A 26 -0.04 -10.94 -19.97
N GLU A 27 1.09 -11.35 -19.42
CA GLU A 27 1.73 -10.68 -18.29
C GLU A 27 2.25 -9.30 -18.68
N ASP A 28 2.80 -9.15 -19.89
CA ASP A 28 3.18 -7.85 -20.42
C ASP A 28 1.95 -6.95 -20.60
N VAL A 29 0.82 -7.49 -21.10
CA VAL A 29 -0.43 -6.73 -21.19
C VAL A 29 -0.96 -6.34 -19.81
N ARG A 30 -0.84 -7.21 -18.80
CA ARG A 30 -1.15 -6.88 -17.40
C ARG A 30 -0.30 -5.71 -16.92
N GLN A 31 0.98 -5.69 -17.29
CA GLN A 31 1.88 -4.60 -16.93
C GLN A 31 1.43 -3.26 -17.52
N LEU A 32 0.92 -3.23 -18.75
CA LEU A 32 0.33 -2.02 -19.34
C LEU A 32 -0.83 -1.46 -18.49
N ILE A 33 -1.67 -2.33 -17.92
CA ILE A 33 -2.77 -1.93 -17.02
C ILE A 33 -2.22 -1.31 -15.73
N VAL A 34 -1.17 -1.91 -15.15
CA VAL A 34 -0.50 -1.42 -13.93
C VAL A 34 0.13 -0.05 -14.18
N ASP A 35 0.74 0.13 -15.35
CA ASP A 35 1.39 1.36 -15.79
C ASP A 35 0.37 2.42 -16.24
N ARG A 36 -0.93 2.08 -16.23
CA ARG A 36 -2.07 2.94 -16.60
C ARG A 36 -2.01 3.41 -18.06
N GLU A 37 -1.49 2.55 -18.94
CA GLU A 37 -1.49 2.79 -20.38
C GLU A 37 -2.85 2.42 -20.99
N GLU A 38 -3.36 3.28 -21.88
CA GLU A 38 -4.57 2.99 -22.65
C GLU A 38 -4.25 2.11 -23.86
N PHE A 39 -4.88 0.95 -23.92
CA PHE A 39 -4.75 0.04 -25.05
C PHE A 39 -6.08 -0.60 -25.44
N VAL A 40 -6.13 -1.12 -26.66
CA VAL A 40 -7.21 -1.98 -27.16
C VAL A 40 -6.64 -3.27 -27.71
N VAL A 41 -7.32 -4.37 -27.44
CA VAL A 41 -6.97 -5.66 -28.03
C VAL A 41 -7.91 -5.97 -29.18
N ARG A 42 -7.33 -6.20 -30.37
CA ARG A 42 -8.10 -6.53 -31.58
C ARG A 42 -7.72 -7.90 -32.10
N ASP A 43 -8.71 -8.64 -32.58
CA ASP A 43 -8.45 -9.87 -33.33
C ASP A 43 -7.69 -9.56 -34.62
N ALA A 44 -6.58 -10.27 -34.85
CA ALA A 44 -5.69 -9.99 -35.98
C ALA A 44 -6.32 -10.32 -37.35
N LYS A 45 -7.35 -11.18 -37.40
CA LYS A 45 -8.02 -11.59 -38.65
C LYS A 45 -9.27 -10.76 -38.92
N SER A 46 -10.13 -10.62 -37.91
CA SER A 46 -11.45 -9.99 -38.03
C SER A 46 -11.47 -8.52 -37.61
N GLY A 47 -10.48 -8.06 -36.84
CA GLY A 47 -10.46 -6.71 -36.29
C GLY A 47 -11.41 -6.48 -35.11
N ASN A 48 -12.15 -7.51 -34.69
CA ASN A 48 -13.09 -7.44 -33.57
C ASN A 48 -12.39 -7.01 -32.28
N ASP A 49 -13.07 -6.19 -31.49
CA ASP A 49 -12.59 -5.80 -30.16
C ASP A 49 -12.67 -6.99 -29.20
N LEU A 50 -11.51 -7.44 -28.74
CA LEU A 50 -11.33 -8.54 -27.80
C LEU A 50 -10.90 -8.06 -26.42
N THR A 51 -10.84 -6.74 -26.17
CA THR A 51 -10.30 -6.14 -24.94
C THR A 51 -10.94 -6.75 -23.71
N ARG A 52 -12.27 -6.79 -23.64
CA ARG A 52 -13.01 -7.39 -22.52
C ARG A 52 -12.65 -8.86 -22.28
N SER A 53 -12.53 -9.65 -23.35
CA SER A 53 -12.21 -11.09 -23.23
C SER A 53 -10.80 -11.33 -22.73
N VAL A 54 -9.85 -10.49 -23.14
CA VAL A 54 -8.46 -10.58 -22.71
C VAL A 54 -8.28 -10.11 -21.28
N LEU A 55 -8.97 -9.04 -20.86
CA LEU A 55 -8.98 -8.60 -19.47
C LEU A 55 -9.53 -9.70 -18.54
N MET A 56 -10.60 -10.39 -18.93
CA MET A 56 -11.12 -11.53 -18.18
C MET A 56 -10.11 -12.68 -18.09
N GLN A 57 -9.37 -12.94 -19.17
CA GLN A 57 -8.31 -13.95 -19.18
C GLN A 57 -7.16 -13.57 -18.24
N ILE A 58 -6.73 -12.30 -18.23
CA ILE A 58 -5.68 -11.81 -17.32
C ILE A 58 -6.10 -11.98 -15.86
N ILE A 59 -7.34 -11.63 -15.52
CA ILE A 59 -7.87 -11.80 -14.16
C ILE A 59 -7.84 -13.29 -13.77
N ALA A 60 -8.27 -14.18 -14.66
CA ALA A 60 -8.30 -15.62 -14.38
C ALA A 60 -6.90 -16.22 -14.19
N GLU A 61 -5.93 -15.87 -15.04
CA GLU A 61 -4.54 -16.37 -14.94
C GLU A 61 -3.83 -15.86 -13.67
N HIS A 62 -4.14 -14.63 -13.22
CA HIS A 62 -3.56 -14.04 -12.02
C HIS A 62 -4.11 -14.66 -10.72
N GLU A 63 -5.38 -15.07 -10.68
CA GLU A 63 -5.96 -15.74 -9.50
C GLU A 63 -5.33 -17.11 -9.21
N GLU A 64 -4.74 -17.79 -10.21
CA GLU A 64 -4.02 -19.05 -9.99
C GLU A 64 -2.73 -18.88 -9.17
N HIS A 65 -2.21 -17.66 -9.05
CA HIS A 65 -0.93 -17.34 -8.43
C HIS A 65 -1.10 -16.31 -7.30
N GLY A 66 -1.53 -16.73 -6.11
CA GLY A 66 -1.59 -15.86 -4.93
C GLY A 66 -2.70 -16.18 -3.94
N GLN A 67 -3.05 -15.20 -3.09
CA GLN A 67 -4.31 -15.28 -2.34
C GLN A 67 -5.46 -14.84 -3.25
N PRO A 68 -6.48 -15.69 -3.45
CA PRO A 68 -7.57 -15.38 -4.35
C PRO A 68 -8.38 -14.18 -3.85
N ILE A 69 -8.60 -13.20 -4.72
CA ILE A 69 -9.43 -12.02 -4.43
C ILE A 69 -10.91 -12.40 -4.58
N PHE A 70 -11.21 -13.34 -5.49
CA PHE A 70 -12.57 -13.76 -5.77
C PHE A 70 -12.93 -15.05 -5.03
N SER A 71 -13.94 -14.99 -4.16
CA SER A 71 -14.48 -16.20 -3.54
C SER A 71 -15.33 -17.01 -4.53
N ALA A 72 -15.34 -18.34 -4.37
CA ALA A 72 -16.18 -19.22 -5.19
C ALA A 72 -17.68 -18.84 -5.11
N GLU A 73 -18.12 -18.36 -3.95
CA GLU A 73 -19.48 -17.84 -3.76
C GLU A 73 -19.74 -16.62 -4.63
N MET A 74 -18.83 -15.63 -4.62
CA MET A 74 -18.95 -14.43 -5.45
C MET A 74 -19.00 -14.78 -6.94
N LEU A 75 -18.09 -15.64 -7.41
CA LEU A 75 -18.06 -16.09 -8.81
C LEU A 75 -19.36 -16.79 -9.20
N THR A 76 -19.87 -17.66 -8.31
CA THR A 76 -21.12 -18.38 -8.52
C THR A 76 -22.30 -17.42 -8.66
N GLN A 77 -22.38 -16.40 -7.79
CA GLN A 77 -23.42 -15.37 -7.88
C GLN A 77 -23.31 -14.60 -9.19
N VAL A 78 -22.11 -14.14 -9.56
CA VAL A 78 -21.85 -13.44 -10.84
C VAL A 78 -22.29 -14.26 -12.06
N ILE A 79 -22.08 -15.58 -12.05
CA ILE A 79 -22.50 -16.48 -13.13
C ILE A 79 -24.03 -16.61 -13.17
N ARG A 80 -24.69 -16.80 -12.02
CA ARG A 80 -26.17 -16.94 -11.95
C ARG A 80 -26.89 -15.69 -12.46
N PHE A 81 -26.41 -14.51 -12.10
CA PHE A 81 -27.02 -13.24 -12.53
C PHE A 81 -26.89 -12.96 -14.04
N ARG A 82 -26.06 -13.72 -14.77
CA ARG A 82 -25.98 -13.60 -16.24
C ARG A 82 -27.24 -14.13 -16.95
N GLY A 83 -28.10 -14.88 -16.25
CA GLY A 83 -29.35 -15.43 -16.77
C GLY A 83 -30.62 -14.68 -16.38
N ASP A 84 -30.58 -13.80 -15.38
CA ASP A 84 -31.75 -13.05 -14.90
C ASP A 84 -31.78 -11.61 -15.43
N SER A 85 -32.99 -11.06 -15.56
CA SER A 85 -33.29 -9.71 -16.08
C SER A 85 -32.63 -8.54 -15.33
N LEU A 86 -31.85 -8.82 -14.28
CA LEU A 86 -31.12 -7.86 -13.44
C LEU A 86 -29.63 -7.72 -13.78
N GLN A 87 -29.17 -8.31 -14.90
CA GLN A 87 -27.77 -8.28 -15.34
C GLN A 87 -27.14 -6.87 -15.35
N GLY A 88 -27.91 -5.84 -15.75
CA GLY A 88 -27.44 -4.45 -15.77
C GLY A 88 -27.33 -3.80 -14.38
N VAL A 89 -28.16 -4.23 -13.43
CA VAL A 89 -28.18 -3.66 -12.07
C VAL A 89 -26.97 -4.14 -11.27
N MET A 90 -26.64 -5.43 -11.36
CA MET A 90 -25.48 -6.00 -10.66
C MET A 90 -24.15 -5.44 -11.17
N GLY A 91 -24.00 -5.30 -12.50
CA GLY A 91 -22.80 -4.70 -13.10
C GLY A 91 -22.54 -3.29 -12.59
N ASN A 92 -23.57 -2.43 -12.63
CA ASN A 92 -23.49 -1.07 -12.13
C ASN A 92 -23.23 -1.00 -10.61
N PHE A 93 -23.80 -1.92 -9.83
CA PHE A 93 -23.57 -1.98 -8.39
C PHE A 93 -22.12 -2.36 -8.05
N LEU A 94 -21.56 -3.37 -8.73
CA LEU A 94 -20.16 -3.78 -8.53
C LEU A 94 -19.20 -2.66 -8.92
N GLU A 95 -19.44 -1.99 -10.05
CA GLU A 95 -18.63 -0.84 -10.47
C GLU A 95 -18.64 0.28 -9.42
N ARG A 96 -19.83 0.66 -8.93
CA ARG A 96 -19.97 1.68 -7.87
C ARG A 96 -19.32 1.26 -6.56
N SER A 97 -19.46 -0.01 -6.18
CA SER A 97 -18.88 -0.55 -4.94
C SER A 97 -17.36 -0.58 -5.00
N LEU A 98 -16.79 -0.97 -6.15
CA LEU A 98 -15.35 -0.92 -6.39
C LEU A 98 -14.82 0.51 -6.37
N GLN A 99 -15.51 1.45 -7.03
CA GLN A 99 -15.13 2.86 -7.01
C GLN A 99 -15.13 3.42 -5.59
N PHE A 100 -16.19 3.14 -4.82
CA PHE A 100 -16.27 3.53 -3.41
C PHE A 100 -15.12 2.97 -2.57
N PHE A 101 -14.79 1.69 -2.76
CA PHE A 101 -13.66 1.05 -2.07
C PHE A 101 -12.32 1.72 -2.42
N LEU A 102 -12.09 2.00 -3.70
CA LEU A 102 -10.88 2.70 -4.16
C LEU A 102 -10.77 4.11 -3.57
N ASP A 103 -11.88 4.85 -3.54
CA ASP A 103 -11.94 6.20 -2.97
C ASP A 103 -11.66 6.17 -1.46
N GLN A 104 -12.24 5.21 -0.74
CA GLN A 104 -12.03 5.01 0.69
C GLN A 104 -10.57 4.64 1.01
N GLN A 105 -9.95 3.77 0.21
CA GLN A 105 -8.53 3.42 0.36
C GLN A 105 -7.63 4.64 0.15
N GLN A 106 -7.91 5.49 -0.84
CA GLN A 106 -7.17 6.73 -1.06
C GLN A 106 -7.34 7.70 0.12
N GLN A 107 -8.55 7.86 0.63
CA GLN A 107 -8.82 8.71 1.79
C GLN A 107 -8.11 8.19 3.06
N PHE A 108 -8.09 6.88 3.28
CA PHE A 108 -7.42 6.27 4.43
C PHE A 108 -5.90 6.41 4.33
N ARG A 109 -5.32 6.21 3.14
CA ARG A 109 -3.89 6.47 2.87
C ARG A 109 -3.54 7.95 3.04
N GLY A 110 -4.41 8.87 2.63
CA GLY A 110 -4.23 10.31 2.83
C GLY A 110 -4.24 10.70 4.31
N GLN A 111 -5.17 10.16 5.09
CA GLN A 111 -5.26 10.41 6.54
C GLN A 111 -4.08 9.80 7.31
N ILE A 112 -3.66 8.57 6.97
CA ILE A 112 -2.46 7.97 7.55
C ILE A 112 -1.20 8.72 7.09
N GLY A 113 -1.13 9.17 5.84
CA GLY A 113 -0.01 9.98 5.35
C GLY A 113 0.10 11.32 6.10
N SER A 114 -1.02 12.01 6.37
CA SER A 114 -1.02 13.22 7.18
C SER A 114 -0.71 12.96 8.65
N LEU A 115 -1.20 11.83 9.19
CA LEU A 115 -0.89 11.41 10.54
C LEU A 115 0.58 11.01 10.64
N VAL A 116 1.17 10.17 9.78
CA VAL A 116 2.58 9.75 9.83
C VAL A 116 3.55 10.90 9.47
N GLY A 117 3.14 11.85 8.64
CA GLY A 117 3.93 13.07 8.37
C GLY A 117 3.99 14.03 9.56
N GLN A 118 2.98 14.03 10.44
CA GLN A 118 2.92 14.89 11.63
C GLN A 118 3.13 14.12 12.95
N ALA A 119 2.91 12.81 12.98
CA ALA A 119 2.84 11.95 14.18
C ALA A 119 4.18 11.79 14.88
N PRO A 120 5.34 11.65 14.18
CA PRO A 120 6.61 11.57 14.87
C PRO A 120 6.89 12.85 15.66
N TRP A 121 6.56 14.01 15.09
CA TRP A 121 6.79 15.31 15.72
C TRP A 121 5.72 15.67 16.75
N THR A 122 4.43 15.36 16.54
CA THR A 122 3.37 15.64 17.51
C THR A 122 3.41 14.69 18.70
N LEU A 123 3.72 13.40 18.49
CA LEU A 123 4.00 12.47 19.59
C LEU A 123 5.25 12.91 20.37
N LEU A 124 6.32 13.32 19.69
CA LEU A 124 7.53 13.80 20.36
C LEU A 124 7.29 15.09 21.15
N ASN A 125 6.54 16.05 20.59
CA ASN A 125 6.20 17.30 21.27
C ASN A 125 5.35 17.04 22.53
N SER A 126 4.32 16.17 22.42
CA SER A 126 3.48 15.84 23.58
C SER A 126 4.23 15.11 24.70
N LEU A 127 5.25 14.29 24.36
CA LEU A 127 6.13 13.66 25.35
C LEU A 127 7.13 14.65 25.95
N ALA A 128 7.67 15.57 25.14
CA ALA A 128 8.59 16.61 25.58
C ALA A 128 7.91 17.61 26.53
N GLU A 129 6.67 18.02 26.24
CA GLU A 129 5.86 18.89 27.11
C GLU A 129 5.59 18.23 28.47
N ARG A 130 5.12 16.98 28.47
CA ARG A 130 4.90 16.21 29.71
C ARG A 130 6.17 16.05 30.55
N ASN A 131 7.31 15.79 29.91
CA ASN A 131 8.58 15.68 30.59
C ASN A 131 9.04 17.04 31.15
N MET A 132 8.93 18.13 30.37
CA MET A 132 9.31 19.48 30.82
C MET A 132 8.49 19.95 32.01
N GLU A 133 7.21 19.58 32.11
CA GLU A 133 6.35 19.94 33.24
C GLU A 133 6.73 19.19 34.53
N LEU A 134 7.15 17.93 34.41
CA LEU A 134 7.74 17.18 35.53
C LEU A 134 9.08 17.78 35.98
N TRP A 135 9.92 18.23 35.05
CA TRP A 135 11.18 18.94 35.38
C TRP A 135 10.92 20.30 36.02
N ARG A 136 9.95 21.07 35.51
CA ARG A 136 9.55 22.37 36.07
C ARG A 136 9.00 22.22 37.48
N SER A 137 8.07 21.31 37.71
CA SER A 137 7.51 21.05 39.05
C SER A 137 8.56 20.51 40.03
N PHE A 138 9.51 19.69 39.56
CA PHE A 138 10.65 19.26 40.36
C PHE A 138 11.59 20.41 40.74
N GLN A 139 11.87 21.33 39.80
CA GLN A 139 12.70 22.51 40.03
C GLN A 139 12.01 23.56 40.92
N GLN A 140 10.68 23.66 40.82
CA GLN A 140 9.89 24.63 41.59
C GLN A 140 9.58 24.11 43.00
N GLY A 141 9.44 22.78 43.18
CA GLY A 141 9.27 22.12 44.48
C GLY A 141 10.57 21.92 45.28
N LEU A 142 11.73 21.97 44.62
CA LEU A 142 13.04 21.94 45.26
C LEU A 142 13.77 23.25 44.99
N GLY A 143 13.58 24.23 45.87
CA GLY A 143 14.43 25.41 45.92
C GLY A 143 15.90 25.03 45.91
N GLY A 144 16.56 25.29 44.78
CA GLY A 144 18.02 25.29 44.63
C GLY A 144 18.73 23.96 44.91
N GLY A 145 18.50 22.92 44.09
CA GLY A 145 19.26 21.67 44.20
C GLY A 145 19.59 21.07 42.83
N ALA A 146 20.89 20.92 42.54
CA ALA A 146 21.43 20.45 41.26
C ALA A 146 20.79 19.15 40.71
N PRO A 147 20.70 19.01 39.37
CA PRO A 147 19.97 17.92 38.72
C PRO A 147 20.56 16.52 39.01
N PRO A 148 19.73 15.46 38.95
CA PRO A 148 20.09 14.09 39.34
C PRO A 148 21.26 13.49 38.53
N ALA A 149 21.52 14.01 37.32
CA ALA A 149 22.67 13.64 36.51
C ALA A 149 24.02 13.96 37.19
N ALA A 150 24.08 15.01 38.02
CA ALA A 150 25.29 15.38 38.75
C ALA A 150 25.54 14.47 39.97
N LYS A 151 24.47 14.00 40.64
CA LYS A 151 24.58 13.08 41.80
C LYS A 151 25.04 11.69 41.39
N ALA A 152 24.61 11.19 40.22
CA ALA A 152 25.08 9.91 39.68
C ALA A 152 26.59 9.90 39.36
N ARG A 153 27.13 11.04 38.90
CA ARG A 153 28.55 11.20 38.58
C ARG A 153 29.42 11.30 39.84
N ALA A 154 28.92 11.94 40.90
CA ALA A 154 29.59 12.03 42.20
C ALA A 154 29.61 10.67 42.95
N ALA A 155 28.55 9.87 42.85
CA ALA A 155 28.50 8.52 43.43
C ALA A 155 29.51 7.56 42.78
N LYS A 156 29.66 7.63 41.44
CA LYS A 156 30.67 6.84 40.70
C LYS A 156 32.11 7.23 41.06
N ALA A 157 32.39 8.52 41.30
CA ALA A 157 33.71 9.00 41.69
C ALA A 157 34.13 8.57 43.12
N ARG A 158 33.17 8.38 44.04
CA ARG A 158 33.42 7.83 45.39
C ARG A 158 33.66 6.32 45.37
N ALA A 159 32.94 5.57 44.54
CA ALA A 159 33.11 4.12 44.43
C ALA A 159 34.46 3.70 43.82
N GLY A 160 35.00 4.47 42.87
CA GLY A 160 36.30 4.17 42.24
C GLY A 160 37.52 4.32 43.16
N LYS A 161 37.44 5.15 44.22
CA LYS A 161 38.56 5.36 45.15
C LYS A 161 38.71 4.26 46.22
N VAL A 162 37.64 3.50 46.52
CA VAL A 162 37.68 2.45 47.56
C VAL A 162 38.34 1.16 47.02
N SER A 163 38.20 0.87 45.73
CA SER A 163 38.78 -0.34 45.11
C SER A 163 40.29 -0.29 44.89
N SER A 164 40.93 0.89 44.94
CA SER A 164 42.37 1.06 44.69
C SER A 164 43.27 0.83 45.92
N LYS A 165 42.72 0.63 47.13
CA LYS A 165 43.51 0.55 48.38
C LYS A 165 43.65 -0.84 49.01
N ALA A 166 43.10 -1.90 48.41
CA ALA A 166 43.11 -3.25 48.99
C ALA A 166 44.05 -4.25 48.30
N LYS A 167 45.08 -3.79 47.59
CA LYS A 167 46.06 -4.68 46.94
C LYS A 167 47.49 -4.19 47.16
N THR A 168 48.00 -4.32 48.38
CA THR A 168 49.43 -4.37 48.71
C THR A 168 49.58 -4.89 50.14
N GLN A 169 50.37 -5.97 50.25
CA GLN A 169 50.78 -6.73 51.44
C GLN A 169 49.78 -7.74 52.00
#